data_AF-A0A6A6A7A8-F1
#
_entry.id   AF-A0A6A6A7A8-F1
#
_cell.length_a   1.000
_cell.length_b   1.000
_cell.length_c   1.000
_cell.angle_alpha   90.00
_cell.angle_beta   90.00
_cell.angle_gamma   90.00
#
_symmetry.space_group_name_H-M   'P 1'
#
loop_
_entity.id
_entity.type
_entity.pdbx_description
1 polymer ?
#
loop_
_entity_poly.entity_id
_entity_poly.type
_entity_poly.pdbx_seq_one_letter_code
_entity_poly.pdbx_strand_id
1 'polypeptide(L)'
;MALKSFNAATFLETWSDEKYSPLHSGKTFAQCIREAFDIPASDTYIYRAQAETTLDVTQRAIAGKRAHGLHAWYHDDEGKPTDPPHPTTPEITAYTALFLPSVSLPKALTSLRANAKSQTLRAPISTHLLTRYHASSTPGLLPSKKPRSHKNPYLTLWTYTCHELEWAGPLPSTTHTRTSHHILPILYHHFGCVVPSYAALHVLARLAQPARPSKESVRPILDIGSGTGYWTFLLRNLGAESGMKALDVRAVDSGVSEYRVMWIGDTIRADGMGYLRDNGGGRGCVLLLVYPQATGGFTESVLRAYEGDTVVVAGTQNGNGFTGFRDVGVDEWVGREMGAFELVLRMPLPSFAGKDEALFVFQRRKT
;
A
#
# COMPACT_ATOMS: atom_id res chain seq x y z
N MET A 1 -14.26 -22.47 -7.03
CA MET A 1 -13.69 -21.14 -6.75
C MET A 1 -14.82 -20.13 -6.79
N ALA A 2 -15.16 -19.55 -5.65
CA ALA A 2 -16.32 -18.66 -5.49
C ALA A 2 -16.11 -17.23 -6.04
N LEU A 3 -15.03 -17.02 -6.81
CA LEU A 3 -14.64 -15.72 -7.33
C LEU A 3 -15.07 -15.52 -8.80
N LYS A 4 -15.67 -16.53 -9.44
CA LYS A 4 -16.13 -16.42 -10.85
C LYS A 4 -17.21 -15.34 -11.05
N SER A 5 -17.91 -14.97 -9.98
CA SER A 5 -18.99 -13.97 -9.95
C SER A 5 -18.59 -12.67 -9.23
N PHE A 6 -17.32 -12.50 -8.83
CA PHE A 6 -16.89 -11.30 -8.13
C PHE A 6 -17.07 -10.05 -9.00
N ASN A 7 -17.86 -9.09 -8.52
CA ASN A 7 -18.04 -7.80 -9.16
C ASN A 7 -17.52 -6.70 -8.23
N ALA A 8 -16.38 -6.11 -8.59
CA ALA A 8 -15.72 -5.08 -7.79
C ALA A 8 -16.57 -3.83 -7.54
N ALA A 9 -17.36 -3.39 -8.53
CA ALA A 9 -18.20 -2.20 -8.42
C ALA A 9 -19.33 -2.43 -7.40
N THR A 10 -20.08 -3.52 -7.56
CA THR A 10 -21.13 -3.93 -6.61
C THR A 10 -20.55 -4.20 -5.22
N PHE A 11 -19.37 -4.82 -5.15
CA PHE A 11 -18.67 -5.06 -3.88
C PHE A 11 -18.35 -3.73 -3.17
N LEU A 12 -17.78 -2.75 -3.87
CA LEU A 12 -17.44 -1.45 -3.27
C LEU A 12 -18.69 -0.66 -2.86
N GLU A 13 -19.76 -0.74 -3.66
CA GLU A 13 -21.03 -0.09 -3.37
C GLU A 13 -21.67 -0.65 -2.10
N THR A 14 -21.74 -1.99 -2.01
CA THR A 14 -22.40 -2.71 -0.91
C THR A 14 -21.53 -2.91 0.32
N TRP A 15 -20.24 -2.60 0.25
CA TRP A 15 -19.34 -2.68 1.39
C TRP A 15 -19.82 -1.78 2.53
N SER A 16 -19.99 -2.38 3.71
CA SER A 16 -20.12 -1.67 4.98
C SER A 16 -19.25 -2.34 6.03
N ASP A 17 -18.69 -1.50 6.91
CA ASP A 17 -17.81 -1.98 7.98
C ASP A 17 -18.61 -2.81 8.99
N GLU A 18 -19.88 -2.45 9.25
CA GLU A 18 -20.80 -3.18 10.12
C GLU A 18 -21.10 -4.60 9.62
N LYS A 19 -20.97 -4.85 8.31
CA LYS A 19 -21.21 -6.17 7.73
C LYS A 19 -19.93 -6.99 7.59
N TYR A 20 -18.85 -6.37 7.10
CA TYR A 20 -17.66 -7.07 6.62
C TYR A 20 -16.37 -6.76 7.38
N SER A 21 -16.39 -5.87 8.37
CA SER A 21 -15.23 -5.62 9.24
C SER A 21 -15.35 -6.41 10.54
N PRO A 22 -14.34 -7.21 10.92
CA PRO A 22 -14.35 -7.86 12.23
C PRO A 22 -14.35 -6.86 13.40
N LEU A 23 -13.89 -5.62 13.19
CA LEU A 23 -13.94 -4.56 14.21
C LEU A 23 -15.36 -4.10 14.57
N HIS A 24 -16.32 -4.27 13.65
CA HIS A 24 -17.66 -3.67 13.78
C HIS A 24 -18.79 -4.69 13.68
N SER A 25 -18.58 -5.80 12.99
CA SER A 25 -19.62 -6.80 12.72
C SER A 25 -19.82 -7.84 13.83
N GLY A 26 -18.88 -7.96 14.77
CA GLY A 26 -18.85 -9.03 15.78
C GLY A 26 -18.51 -10.43 15.20
N LYS A 27 -18.19 -10.51 13.91
CA LYS A 27 -17.81 -11.75 13.22
C LYS A 27 -16.30 -11.97 13.26
N THR A 28 -15.89 -13.21 13.09
CA THR A 28 -14.48 -13.56 12.91
C THR A 28 -13.95 -13.09 11.56
N PHE A 29 -12.63 -12.95 11.42
CA PHE A 29 -11.98 -12.60 10.16
C PHE A 29 -12.37 -13.55 9.02
N ALA A 30 -12.35 -14.86 9.27
CA ALA A 30 -12.73 -15.84 8.25
C ALA A 30 -14.20 -15.72 7.83
N GLN A 31 -15.13 -15.44 8.74
CA GLN A 31 -16.53 -15.20 8.40
C GLN A 31 -16.69 -13.94 7.53
N CYS A 32 -16.03 -12.83 7.91
CA CYS A 32 -16.06 -11.60 7.13
C CYS A 32 -15.52 -11.80 5.70
N ILE A 33 -14.38 -12.47 5.54
CA ILE A 33 -13.80 -12.73 4.22
C ILE A 33 -14.71 -13.67 3.40
N ARG A 34 -15.26 -14.71 4.03
CA ARG A 34 -16.20 -15.61 3.36
C ARG A 34 -17.42 -14.87 2.83
N GLU A 35 -18.09 -14.08 3.67
CA GLU A 35 -19.27 -13.35 3.26
C GLU A 35 -18.96 -12.24 2.24
N ALA A 36 -17.83 -11.55 2.38
CA ALA A 36 -17.46 -10.48 1.47
C ALA A 36 -17.20 -11.00 0.04
N PHE A 37 -16.53 -12.15 -0.08
CA PHE A 37 -16.12 -12.72 -1.37
C PHE A 37 -16.94 -13.96 -1.77
N ASP A 38 -18.09 -14.18 -1.14
CA ASP A 38 -18.99 -15.32 -1.38
C ASP A 38 -18.31 -16.70 -1.27
N ILE A 39 -17.30 -16.83 -0.40
CA ILE A 39 -16.51 -18.06 -0.27
C ILE A 39 -17.25 -19.07 0.61
N PRO A 40 -17.49 -20.31 0.15
CA PRO A 40 -18.22 -21.31 0.93
C PRO A 40 -17.42 -21.76 2.16
N ALA A 41 -18.13 -22.21 3.20
CA ALA A 41 -17.51 -22.74 4.41
C ALA A 41 -16.60 -23.96 4.12
N SER A 42 -16.92 -24.73 3.08
CA SER A 42 -16.16 -25.90 2.63
C SER A 42 -14.96 -25.56 1.72
N ASP A 43 -14.64 -24.28 1.53
CA ASP A 43 -13.51 -23.88 0.70
C ASP A 43 -12.17 -24.37 1.27
N THR A 44 -11.34 -24.93 0.38
CA THR A 44 -10.01 -25.47 0.71
C THR A 44 -8.90 -24.73 -0.02
N TYR A 45 -9.18 -23.52 -0.53
CA TYR A 45 -8.21 -22.75 -1.29
C TYR A 45 -6.97 -22.43 -0.44
N ILE A 46 -5.81 -22.71 -1.02
CA ILE A 46 -4.52 -22.45 -0.41
C ILE A 46 -4.03 -21.09 -0.90
N TYR A 47 -3.96 -20.13 0.02
CA TYR A 47 -3.45 -18.80 -0.21
C TYR A 47 -1.92 -18.84 -0.16
N ARG A 48 -1.28 -18.27 -1.18
CA ARG A 48 0.16 -18.31 -1.37
C ARG A 48 0.76 -16.92 -1.34
N ALA A 49 1.81 -16.76 -0.55
CA ALA A 49 2.76 -15.65 -0.64
C ALA A 49 4.18 -16.22 -0.41
N GLN A 50 4.87 -15.82 0.65
CA GLN A 50 6.10 -16.49 1.10
C GLN A 50 5.84 -17.81 1.83
N ALA A 51 4.65 -17.92 2.43
CA ALA A 51 4.14 -19.13 3.07
C ALA A 51 2.75 -19.46 2.50
N GLU A 52 2.26 -20.66 2.82
CA GLU A 52 0.94 -21.15 2.45
C GLU A 52 0.00 -21.17 3.66
N THR A 53 -1.28 -20.87 3.45
CA THR A 53 -2.31 -20.94 4.50
C THR A 53 -3.69 -21.17 3.88
N THR A 54 -4.69 -21.47 4.71
CA THR A 54 -6.12 -21.43 4.36
C THR A 54 -6.83 -20.44 5.26
N LEU A 55 -8.08 -20.07 4.95
CA LEU A 55 -8.86 -19.16 5.81
C LEU A 55 -8.98 -19.68 7.25
N ASP A 56 -9.22 -20.98 7.43
CA ASP A 56 -9.38 -21.56 8.76
C ASP A 56 -8.05 -21.71 9.51
N VAL A 57 -6.95 -22.03 8.81
CA VAL A 57 -5.60 -22.01 9.40
C VAL A 57 -5.29 -20.60 9.88
N THR A 58 -5.52 -19.59 9.05
CA THR A 58 -5.33 -18.18 9.40
C THR A 58 -6.19 -17.80 10.61
N GLN A 59 -7.46 -18.21 10.66
CA GLN A 59 -8.33 -17.91 11.81
C GLN A 59 -7.86 -18.56 13.11
N ARG A 60 -7.31 -19.78 13.05
CA ARG A 60 -6.68 -20.43 14.21
C ARG A 60 -5.42 -19.68 14.67
N ALA A 61 -4.59 -19.20 13.73
CA ALA A 61 -3.43 -18.39 14.06
C ALA A 61 -3.82 -17.07 14.75
N ILE A 62 -4.87 -16.40 14.25
CA ILE A 62 -5.46 -15.21 14.88
C ILE A 62 -5.92 -15.53 16.33
N ALA A 63 -6.64 -16.64 16.52
CA ALA A 63 -7.08 -17.07 17.85
C ALA A 63 -5.91 -17.41 18.80
N GLY A 64 -4.76 -17.82 18.25
CA GLY A 64 -3.53 -18.07 18.99
C GLY A 64 -2.85 -16.81 19.55
N LYS A 65 -3.21 -15.60 19.08
CA LYS A 65 -2.65 -14.32 19.55
C LYS A 65 -1.12 -14.36 19.59
N ARG A 66 -0.52 -14.02 20.74
CA ARG A 66 0.93 -13.95 20.96
C ARG A 66 1.63 -15.31 21.00
N ALA A 67 0.89 -16.42 20.98
CA ALA A 67 1.47 -17.76 21.05
C ALA A 67 2.51 -17.97 19.93
N HIS A 68 3.57 -18.71 20.26
CA HIS A 68 4.66 -19.03 19.32
C HIS A 68 5.32 -17.80 18.65
N GLY A 69 5.26 -16.63 19.29
CA GLY A 69 5.88 -15.41 18.77
C GLY A 69 5.15 -14.79 17.58
N LEU A 70 3.89 -15.15 17.32
CA LEU A 70 3.11 -14.64 16.18
C LEU A 70 2.91 -13.12 16.21
N HIS A 71 3.12 -12.45 17.35
CA HIS A 71 3.01 -11.00 17.54
C HIS A 71 4.35 -10.34 17.95
N ALA A 72 5.48 -11.05 17.82
CA ALA A 72 6.79 -10.55 18.26
C ALA A 72 7.38 -9.56 17.24
N TRP A 73 6.76 -8.39 17.10
CA TRP A 73 7.10 -7.41 16.07
C TRP A 73 8.18 -6.41 16.50
N TYR A 74 8.26 -6.11 17.79
CA TYR A 74 9.13 -5.06 18.32
C TYR A 74 10.28 -5.70 19.06
N HIS A 75 11.47 -5.46 18.52
CA HIS A 75 12.72 -5.87 19.12
C HIS A 75 13.74 -4.74 19.03
N ASP A 76 14.70 -4.76 19.94
CA ASP A 76 15.88 -3.90 19.90
C ASP A 76 16.87 -4.36 18.81
N ASP A 77 18.02 -3.69 18.75
CA ASP A 77 19.07 -3.96 17.77
C ASP A 77 19.78 -5.30 18.04
N GLU A 78 19.70 -5.81 19.27
CA GLU A 78 20.15 -7.14 19.68
C GLU A 78 19.12 -8.26 19.40
N GLY A 79 17.96 -7.91 18.84
CA GLY A 79 16.88 -8.84 18.53
C GLY A 79 16.07 -9.31 19.75
N LYS A 80 16.23 -8.67 20.92
CA LYS A 80 15.43 -8.93 22.12
C LYS A 80 14.15 -8.11 22.07
N PRO A 81 13.03 -8.59 22.65
CA PRO A 81 11.80 -7.81 22.72
C PRO A 81 12.03 -6.44 23.39
N THR A 82 11.44 -5.38 22.84
CA THR A 82 11.48 -4.06 23.45
C THR A 82 10.71 -4.01 24.78
N ASP A 83 10.95 -2.96 25.58
CA ASP A 83 10.11 -2.62 26.74
C ASP A 83 9.39 -1.28 26.49
N PRO A 84 8.05 -1.25 26.32
CA PRO A 84 7.14 -2.40 26.33
C PRO A 84 7.25 -3.27 25.05
N PRO A 85 6.89 -4.57 25.11
CA PRO A 85 7.00 -5.48 23.96
C PRO A 85 5.86 -5.34 22.95
N HIS A 86 4.76 -4.69 23.35
CA HIS A 86 3.57 -4.50 22.53
C HIS A 86 2.98 -3.11 22.75
N PRO A 87 2.38 -2.48 21.72
CA PRO A 87 1.76 -1.18 21.83
C PRO A 87 0.42 -1.30 22.55
N THR A 88 0.01 -0.20 23.17
CA THR A 88 -1.35 -0.08 23.72
C THR A 88 -2.36 0.18 22.61
N THR A 89 -3.64 -0.15 22.83
CA THR A 89 -4.72 0.13 21.87
C THR A 89 -4.76 1.60 21.41
N PRO A 90 -4.60 2.61 22.30
CA PRO A 90 -4.53 4.01 21.86
C PRO A 90 -3.36 4.32 20.92
N GLU A 91 -2.23 3.62 21.05
CA GLU A 91 -1.09 3.79 20.13
C GLU A 91 -1.40 3.22 18.75
N ILE A 92 -2.02 2.03 18.70
CA ILE A 92 -2.47 1.42 17.45
C ILE A 92 -3.47 2.33 16.74
N THR A 93 -4.48 2.85 17.47
CA THR A 93 -5.46 3.79 16.92
C THR A 93 -4.81 5.09 16.43
N ALA A 94 -3.83 5.62 17.16
CA ALA A 94 -3.13 6.83 16.74
C ALA A 94 -2.33 6.62 15.43
N TYR A 95 -1.74 5.43 15.25
CA TYR A 95 -1.05 5.05 14.02
C TYR A 95 -2.00 4.85 12.85
N THR A 96 -3.06 4.06 13.01
CA THR A 96 -4.02 3.80 11.93
C THR A 96 -4.75 5.08 11.49
N ALA A 97 -4.96 6.02 12.42
CA ALA A 97 -5.54 7.33 12.14
C ALA A 97 -4.70 8.20 11.17
N LEU A 98 -3.40 7.93 11.00
CA LEU A 98 -2.55 8.62 10.03
C LEU A 98 -3.08 8.48 8.58
N PHE A 99 -3.80 7.41 8.30
CA PHE A 99 -4.17 7.02 6.94
C PHE A 99 -5.64 7.33 6.61
N LEU A 100 -6.37 8.00 7.51
CA LEU A 100 -7.75 8.41 7.28
C LEU A 100 -7.84 9.47 6.15
N PRO A 101 -8.89 9.43 5.30
CA PRO A 101 -9.04 10.38 4.19
C PRO A 101 -9.20 11.85 4.63
N SER A 102 -9.58 12.07 5.89
CA SER A 102 -9.83 13.39 6.44
C SER A 102 -8.59 14.09 7.02
N VAL A 103 -7.48 13.36 7.18
CA VAL A 103 -6.27 13.91 7.84
C VAL A 103 -5.31 14.55 6.84
N SER A 104 -4.57 15.53 7.33
CA SER A 104 -3.37 16.01 6.65
C SER A 104 -2.19 15.22 7.19
N LEU A 105 -1.64 14.31 6.39
CA LEU A 105 -0.56 13.40 6.81
C LEU A 105 0.64 14.11 7.46
N PRO A 106 1.16 15.24 6.93
CA PRO A 106 2.29 15.93 7.56
C PRO A 106 1.97 16.40 8.98
N LYS A 107 0.78 17.01 9.17
CA LYS A 107 0.31 17.45 10.48
C LYS A 107 0.03 16.28 11.41
N ALA A 108 -0.49 15.18 10.87
CA ALA A 108 -0.76 13.97 11.64
C ALA A 108 0.53 13.32 12.14
N LEU A 109 1.60 13.27 11.33
CA LEU A 109 2.92 12.77 11.75
C LEU A 109 3.55 13.65 12.83
N THR A 110 3.54 14.97 12.66
CA THR A 110 4.03 15.89 13.70
C THR A 110 3.24 15.74 15.00
N SER A 111 1.92 15.63 14.91
CA SER A 111 1.05 15.40 16.08
C SER A 111 1.28 14.02 16.72
N LEU A 112 1.55 12.98 15.91
CA LEU A 112 1.85 11.64 16.40
C LEU A 112 3.07 11.69 17.31
N ARG A 113 4.13 12.39 16.88
CA ARG A 113 5.37 12.60 17.63
C ARG A 113 5.19 13.52 18.84
N ALA A 114 4.54 14.66 18.67
CA ALA A 114 4.36 15.64 19.76
C ALA A 114 3.57 15.08 20.96
N ASN A 115 2.68 14.12 20.71
CA ASN A 115 1.87 13.47 21.75
C ASN A 115 2.40 12.08 22.14
N ALA A 116 3.62 11.71 21.71
CA ALA A 116 4.23 10.45 22.10
C ALA A 116 4.83 10.56 23.49
N LYS A 117 4.44 9.64 24.38
CA LYS A 117 5.05 9.50 25.71
C LYS A 117 6.37 8.73 25.55
N SER A 118 7.44 9.14 26.23
CA SER A 118 8.79 8.60 26.05
C SER A 118 8.90 7.10 26.36
N GLN A 119 8.06 6.60 27.27
CA GLN A 119 8.01 5.22 27.72
C GLN A 119 7.13 4.29 26.86
N THR A 120 6.70 4.71 25.67
CA THR A 120 5.82 3.91 24.82
C THR A 120 6.39 3.75 23.41
N LEU A 121 5.97 2.70 22.70
CA LEU A 121 6.45 2.41 21.34
C LEU A 121 6.14 3.52 20.33
N ARG A 122 5.09 4.31 20.58
CA ARG A 122 4.75 5.48 19.75
C ARG A 122 5.90 6.47 19.61
N ALA A 123 6.76 6.65 20.61
CA ALA A 123 7.87 7.61 20.53
C ALA A 123 8.90 7.23 19.45
N PRO A 124 9.51 6.03 19.48
CA PRO A 124 10.44 5.62 18.42
C PRO A 124 9.73 5.42 17.07
N ILE A 125 8.50 4.90 17.03
CA ILE A 125 7.74 4.74 15.77
C ILE A 125 7.50 6.10 15.10
N SER A 126 6.95 7.07 15.83
CA SER A 126 6.66 8.40 15.28
C SER A 126 7.92 9.15 14.86
N THR A 127 9.03 8.91 15.57
CA THR A 127 10.34 9.44 15.20
C THR A 127 10.79 8.86 13.86
N HIS A 128 10.76 7.53 13.71
CA HIS A 128 11.10 6.84 12.47
C HIS A 128 10.25 7.30 11.28
N LEU A 129 8.92 7.32 11.43
CA LEU A 129 8.02 7.76 10.36
C LEU A 129 8.28 9.22 9.96
N LEU A 130 8.56 10.10 10.91
CA LEU A 130 8.82 11.51 10.63
C LEU A 130 10.20 11.75 10.00
N THR A 131 11.25 11.02 10.42
CA THR A 131 12.59 11.13 9.81
C THR A 131 12.61 10.58 8.39
N ARG A 132 11.76 9.58 8.11
CA ARG A 132 11.58 9.07 6.76
C ARG A 132 10.62 9.92 5.93
N TYR A 133 9.75 10.74 6.51
CA TYR A 133 8.91 11.62 5.72
C TYR A 133 9.73 12.67 4.95
N HIS A 134 9.49 12.79 3.65
CA HIS A 134 10.07 13.80 2.77
C HIS A 134 8.98 14.38 1.88
N ALA A 135 8.92 15.70 1.75
CA ALA A 135 8.09 16.35 0.74
C ALA A 135 8.79 17.63 0.27
N SER A 136 8.95 17.75 -1.04
CA SER A 136 9.37 19.00 -1.65
C SER A 136 8.26 20.06 -1.52
N SER A 137 8.59 21.30 -1.90
CA SER A 137 7.66 22.42 -1.88
C SER A 137 6.57 22.38 -2.96
N THR A 138 6.38 21.26 -3.68
CA THR A 138 5.36 21.11 -4.73
C THR A 138 3.95 21.41 -4.18
N PRO A 139 3.33 22.55 -4.56
CA PRO A 139 2.08 22.96 -3.94
C PRO A 139 0.92 22.02 -4.26
N GLY A 140 0.22 21.57 -3.21
CA GLY A 140 -1.01 20.79 -3.34
C GLY A 140 -0.82 19.34 -3.81
N LEU A 141 0.40 18.78 -3.73
CA LEU A 141 0.65 17.37 -4.00
C LEU A 141 -0.05 16.46 -2.97
N LEU A 142 -0.06 16.87 -1.70
CA LEU A 142 -0.74 16.17 -0.61
C LEU A 142 -2.11 16.79 -0.34
N PRO A 143 -3.11 15.99 0.07
CA PRO A 143 -4.41 16.51 0.44
C PRO A 143 -4.33 17.36 1.70
N SER A 144 -5.10 18.45 1.72
CA SER A 144 -5.29 19.28 2.91
C SER A 144 -6.20 18.58 3.93
N LYS A 145 -6.27 19.09 5.17
CA LYS A 145 -7.23 18.58 6.17
C LYS A 145 -8.64 19.04 5.78
N LYS A 146 -9.53 18.10 5.46
CA LYS A 146 -10.95 18.36 5.19
C LYS A 146 -11.79 17.16 5.65
N PRO A 147 -13.04 17.36 6.07
CA PRO A 147 -13.98 16.25 6.21
C PRO A 147 -14.15 15.56 4.86
N ARG A 148 -13.66 14.33 4.74
CA ARG A 148 -13.78 13.50 3.55
C ARG A 148 -14.03 12.07 3.98
N SER A 149 -14.82 11.36 3.18
CA SER A 149 -14.95 9.91 3.23
C SER A 149 -14.39 9.31 1.94
N HIS A 150 -13.81 8.13 2.03
CA HIS A 150 -13.37 7.36 0.89
C HIS A 150 -13.54 5.88 1.24
N LYS A 151 -14.36 5.16 0.49
CA LYS A 151 -14.58 3.72 0.74
C LYS A 151 -13.33 2.96 0.32
N ASN A 152 -12.71 2.28 1.26
CA ASN A 152 -11.55 1.42 1.02
C ASN A 152 -11.64 0.18 1.92
N PRO A 153 -12.27 -0.90 1.42
CA PRO A 153 -12.39 -2.17 2.15
C PRO A 153 -11.05 -2.71 2.65
N TYR A 154 -9.98 -2.50 1.88
CA TYR A 154 -8.66 -2.97 2.26
C TYR A 154 -8.11 -2.21 3.48
N LEU A 155 -8.30 -0.88 3.52
CA LEU A 155 -7.89 -0.06 4.66
C LEU A 155 -8.67 -0.42 5.93
N THR A 156 -9.96 -0.74 5.81
CA THR A 156 -10.79 -1.24 6.93
C THR A 156 -10.20 -2.55 7.48
N LEU A 157 -9.97 -3.55 6.63
CA LEU A 157 -9.44 -4.85 7.04
C LEU A 157 -7.99 -4.73 7.55
N TRP A 158 -7.18 -3.87 6.95
CA TRP A 158 -5.83 -3.57 7.45
C TRP A 158 -5.88 -2.95 8.85
N THR A 159 -6.79 -2.02 9.11
CA THR A 159 -6.99 -1.42 10.44
C THR A 159 -7.33 -2.48 11.48
N TYR A 160 -8.20 -3.44 11.12
CA TYR A 160 -8.46 -4.62 11.94
C TYR A 160 -7.17 -5.40 12.20
N THR A 161 -6.37 -5.69 11.17
CA THR A 161 -5.11 -6.44 11.36
C THR A 161 -4.14 -5.75 12.32
N CYS A 162 -4.10 -4.41 12.33
CA CYS A 162 -3.26 -3.65 13.25
C CYS A 162 -3.70 -3.86 14.71
N HIS A 163 -5.01 -3.79 14.97
CA HIS A 163 -5.56 -4.05 16.30
C HIS A 163 -5.42 -5.51 16.73
N GLU A 164 -5.69 -6.43 15.82
CA GLU A 164 -5.66 -7.86 16.09
C GLU A 164 -4.25 -8.37 16.37
N LEU A 165 -3.26 -7.88 15.63
CA LEU A 165 -1.86 -8.29 15.70
C LEU A 165 -1.00 -7.38 16.57
N GLU A 166 -1.58 -6.41 17.26
CA GLU A 166 -0.85 -5.48 18.16
C GLU A 166 0.24 -4.69 17.42
N TRP A 167 -0.11 -4.13 16.26
CA TRP A 167 0.77 -3.37 15.39
C TRP A 167 0.41 -1.88 15.34
N ALA A 168 1.37 -1.02 15.65
CA ALA A 168 1.27 0.44 15.72
C ALA A 168 2.28 1.13 14.80
N GLY A 169 2.94 0.39 13.91
CA GLY A 169 3.86 0.90 12.91
C GLY A 169 5.31 0.46 13.10
N PRO A 170 6.17 0.76 12.11
CA PRO A 170 7.53 0.26 12.04
C PRO A 170 8.51 1.01 12.94
N LEU A 171 9.55 0.27 13.34
CA LEU A 171 10.80 0.76 13.91
C LEU A 171 11.93 0.61 12.88
N PRO A 172 13.09 1.26 13.06
CA PRO A 172 14.28 0.94 12.27
C PRO A 172 14.61 -0.56 12.28
N SER A 173 14.48 -1.19 13.45
CA SER A 173 14.73 -2.63 13.64
C SER A 173 13.76 -3.54 12.88
N THR A 174 12.59 -3.04 12.44
CA THR A 174 11.64 -3.81 11.60
C THR A 174 12.28 -4.35 10.31
N THR A 175 13.41 -3.78 9.87
CA THR A 175 14.21 -4.35 8.77
C THR A 175 14.65 -5.80 9.00
N HIS A 176 14.75 -6.24 10.26
CA HIS A 176 15.15 -7.60 10.63
C HIS A 176 13.97 -8.58 10.71
N THR A 177 12.73 -8.10 10.64
CA THR A 177 11.55 -8.99 10.64
C THR A 177 11.49 -9.78 9.34
N ARG A 178 11.71 -11.10 9.44
CA ARG A 178 11.69 -12.04 8.30
C ARG A 178 10.41 -12.86 8.20
N THR A 179 9.54 -12.78 9.20
CA THR A 179 8.27 -13.51 9.23
C THR A 179 7.10 -12.59 8.87
N SER A 180 5.97 -13.19 8.51
CA SER A 180 4.71 -12.48 8.33
C SER A 180 3.58 -13.30 8.95
N HIS A 181 2.59 -12.63 9.51
CA HIS A 181 1.41 -13.32 10.01
C HIS A 181 0.62 -13.99 8.87
N HIS A 182 -0.07 -15.11 9.17
CA HIS A 182 -0.91 -15.88 8.24
C HIS A 182 -2.06 -15.08 7.60
N ILE A 183 -2.33 -13.85 8.06
CA ILE A 183 -3.34 -12.98 7.47
C ILE A 183 -2.86 -12.37 6.15
N LEU A 184 -1.55 -12.23 5.97
CA LEU A 184 -0.95 -11.53 4.84
C LEU A 184 -1.27 -12.20 3.49
N PRO A 185 -1.13 -13.53 3.31
CA PRO A 185 -1.46 -14.19 2.05
C PRO A 185 -2.93 -14.01 1.65
N ILE A 186 -3.85 -13.97 2.63
CA ILE A 186 -5.28 -13.74 2.38
C ILE A 186 -5.49 -12.35 1.78
N LEU A 187 -4.90 -11.33 2.40
CA LEU A 187 -5.07 -9.94 1.96
C LEU A 187 -4.33 -9.64 0.66
N TYR A 188 -3.17 -10.27 0.43
CA TYR A 188 -2.45 -10.17 -0.85
C TYR A 188 -3.23 -10.77 -2.01
N HIS A 189 -3.91 -11.89 -1.76
CA HIS A 189 -4.77 -12.53 -2.75
C HIS A 189 -6.00 -11.68 -3.07
N HIS A 190 -6.65 -11.11 -2.05
CA HIS A 190 -7.92 -10.39 -2.22
C HIS A 190 -7.76 -8.94 -2.67
N PHE A 191 -6.68 -8.25 -2.28
CA PHE A 191 -6.51 -6.81 -2.54
C PHE A 191 -5.16 -6.46 -3.17
N GLY A 192 -4.07 -7.10 -2.76
CA GLY A 192 -2.72 -6.82 -3.27
C GLY A 192 -1.72 -6.50 -2.16
N CYS A 193 -0.48 -6.16 -2.51
CA CYS A 193 0.63 -6.20 -1.53
C CYS A 193 0.67 -5.01 -0.55
N VAL A 194 0.13 -3.86 -0.93
CA VAL A 194 0.15 -2.63 -0.14
C VAL A 194 -1.17 -1.89 -0.25
N VAL A 195 -1.61 -1.30 0.86
CA VAL A 195 -2.89 -0.60 0.96
C VAL A 195 -2.77 0.81 0.36
N PRO A 196 -3.58 1.18 -0.64
CA PRO A 196 -3.63 2.55 -1.15
C PRO A 196 -4.37 3.47 -0.17
N SER A 197 -3.65 4.28 0.61
CA SER A 197 -4.31 5.33 1.41
C SER A 197 -4.91 6.42 0.50
N TYR A 198 -5.92 7.14 0.99
CA TYR A 198 -6.49 8.27 0.23
C TYR A 198 -5.42 9.30 -0.14
N ALA A 199 -4.47 9.58 0.77
CA ALA A 199 -3.37 10.48 0.48
C ALA A 199 -2.53 10.00 -0.71
N ALA A 200 -2.28 8.69 -0.83
CA ALA A 200 -1.51 8.14 -1.94
C ALA A 200 -2.26 8.22 -3.27
N LEU A 201 -3.55 7.88 -3.25
CA LEU A 201 -4.44 8.01 -4.40
C LEU A 201 -4.55 9.47 -4.86
N HIS A 202 -4.65 10.42 -3.92
CA HIS A 202 -4.68 11.86 -4.20
C HIS A 202 -3.38 12.35 -4.83
N VAL A 203 -2.22 11.90 -4.34
CA VAL A 203 -0.91 12.23 -4.93
C VAL A 203 -0.86 11.82 -6.39
N LEU A 204 -1.21 10.57 -6.70
CA LEU A 204 -1.28 10.05 -8.07
C LEU A 204 -2.25 10.85 -8.94
N ALA A 205 -3.46 11.09 -8.41
CA ALA A 205 -4.47 11.89 -9.10
C ALA A 205 -3.93 13.29 -9.42
N ARG A 206 -3.25 13.95 -8.48
CA ARG A 206 -2.70 15.30 -8.64
C ARG A 206 -1.57 15.34 -9.65
N LEU A 207 -0.66 14.37 -9.64
CA LEU A 207 0.45 14.24 -10.60
C LEU A 207 -0.06 14.06 -12.04
N ALA A 208 -1.22 13.41 -12.20
CA ALA A 208 -1.86 13.20 -13.50
C ALA A 208 -2.64 14.43 -14.01
N GLN A 209 -2.95 15.41 -13.14
CA GLN A 209 -3.67 16.60 -13.57
C GLN A 209 -2.76 17.55 -14.37
N PRO A 210 -3.28 18.19 -15.43
CA PRO A 210 -2.56 19.26 -16.10
C PRO A 210 -2.47 20.50 -15.18
N ALA A 211 -1.54 21.42 -15.50
CA ALA A 211 -1.47 22.72 -14.82
C ALA A 211 -2.79 23.48 -14.98
N ARG A 212 -3.22 24.27 -13.99
CA ARG A 212 -4.47 25.06 -14.10
C ARG A 212 -4.14 26.52 -14.43
N PRO A 213 -4.94 27.19 -15.28
CA PRO A 213 -5.97 26.63 -16.17
C PRO A 213 -5.34 25.91 -17.39
N SER A 214 -5.81 24.71 -17.75
CA SER A 214 -5.34 24.02 -18.97
C SER A 214 -6.46 23.24 -19.66
N LYS A 215 -6.43 23.28 -20.99
CA LYS A 215 -7.29 22.48 -21.87
C LYS A 215 -6.74 21.07 -22.11
N GLU A 216 -5.48 20.81 -21.77
CA GLU A 216 -4.83 19.51 -21.96
C GLU A 216 -5.57 18.39 -21.24
N SER A 217 -5.51 17.18 -21.80
CA SER A 217 -6.02 15.98 -21.14
C SER A 217 -5.24 15.70 -19.85
N VAL A 218 -5.81 14.87 -18.99
CA VAL A 218 -5.01 14.26 -17.92
C VAL A 218 -3.88 13.43 -18.53
N ARG A 219 -2.78 13.35 -17.80
CA ARG A 219 -1.69 12.43 -18.09
C ARG A 219 -2.14 11.02 -17.72
N PRO A 220 -1.95 10.01 -18.58
CA PRO A 220 -2.24 8.64 -18.21
C PRO A 220 -1.39 8.18 -17.03
N ILE A 221 -1.98 7.45 -16.08
CA ILE A 221 -1.27 6.72 -15.04
C ILE A 221 -1.09 5.27 -15.54
N LEU A 222 0.16 4.83 -15.71
CA LEU A 222 0.51 3.48 -16.11
C LEU A 222 0.81 2.66 -14.85
N ASP A 223 -0.14 1.83 -14.41
CA ASP A 223 0.03 0.87 -13.32
C ASP A 223 0.65 -0.41 -13.90
N ILE A 224 1.99 -0.45 -13.96
CA ILE A 224 2.75 -1.55 -14.58
C ILE A 224 3.11 -2.60 -13.52
N GLY A 225 2.74 -3.85 -13.77
CA GLY A 225 2.74 -4.90 -12.76
C GLY A 225 1.54 -4.78 -11.82
N SER A 226 0.38 -4.38 -12.34
CA SER A 226 -0.81 -4.02 -11.56
C SER A 226 -1.37 -5.16 -10.69
N GLY A 227 -0.98 -6.41 -10.94
CA GLY A 227 -1.41 -7.57 -10.16
C GLY A 227 -2.93 -7.73 -10.15
N THR A 228 -3.57 -7.52 -9.00
CA THR A 228 -5.04 -7.59 -8.82
C THR A 228 -5.78 -6.43 -9.50
N GLY A 229 -5.07 -5.33 -9.80
CA GLY A 229 -5.66 -4.08 -10.30
C GLY A 229 -6.39 -3.27 -9.23
N TYR A 230 -6.22 -3.56 -7.93
CA TYR A 230 -6.94 -2.85 -6.86
C TYR A 230 -6.59 -1.35 -6.78
N TRP A 231 -5.31 -0.99 -6.97
CA TRP A 231 -4.87 0.41 -7.05
C TRP A 231 -5.53 1.11 -8.24
N THR A 232 -5.48 0.49 -9.43
CA THR A 232 -6.18 0.99 -10.62
C THR A 232 -7.68 1.17 -10.37
N PHE A 233 -8.34 0.19 -9.76
CA PHE A 233 -9.77 0.26 -9.43
C PHE A 233 -10.07 1.44 -8.51
N LEU A 234 -9.31 1.63 -7.43
CA LEU A 234 -9.55 2.74 -6.50
C LEU A 234 -9.20 4.11 -7.09
N LEU A 235 -8.18 4.22 -7.96
CA LEU A 235 -7.90 5.47 -8.67
C LEU A 235 -9.06 5.86 -9.59
N ARG A 236 -9.61 4.90 -10.35
CA ARG A 236 -10.78 5.11 -11.22
C ARG A 236 -12.04 5.51 -10.43
N ASN A 237 -12.12 5.11 -9.16
CA ASN A 237 -13.26 5.39 -8.25
C ASN A 237 -12.98 6.45 -7.17
N LEU A 238 -11.83 7.14 -7.20
CA LEU A 238 -11.42 8.07 -6.14
C LEU A 238 -12.40 9.25 -5.96
N GLY A 239 -13.10 9.60 -7.04
CA GLY A 239 -13.87 10.83 -7.18
C GLY A 239 -12.92 12.01 -7.41
N ALA A 240 -13.21 12.82 -8.42
CA ALA A 240 -12.44 14.03 -8.67
C ALA A 240 -12.74 15.08 -7.58
N GLU A 241 -11.72 15.54 -6.85
CA GLU A 241 -11.88 16.77 -6.05
C GLU A 241 -12.23 17.94 -6.98
N SER A 242 -12.94 18.95 -6.47
CA SER A 242 -13.44 20.08 -7.29
C SER A 242 -12.37 20.64 -8.25
N GLY A 243 -12.69 20.60 -9.54
CA GLY A 243 -11.85 21.04 -10.66
C GLY A 243 -10.81 20.03 -11.14
N MET A 244 -10.71 18.82 -10.58
CA MET A 244 -9.91 17.74 -11.17
C MET A 244 -10.68 17.10 -12.33
N LYS A 245 -9.97 16.79 -13.40
CA LYS A 245 -10.50 15.99 -14.52
C LYS A 245 -10.47 14.51 -14.14
N ALA A 246 -11.37 13.72 -14.73
CA ALA A 246 -11.38 12.27 -14.58
C ALA A 246 -10.02 11.69 -14.97
N LEU A 247 -9.55 10.69 -14.21
CA LEU A 247 -8.24 10.08 -14.42
C LEU A 247 -8.28 9.07 -15.59
N ASP A 248 -7.19 9.02 -16.36
CA ASP A 248 -6.89 7.92 -17.28
C ASP A 248 -5.90 7.00 -16.58
N VAL A 249 -6.35 5.81 -16.20
CA VAL A 249 -5.54 4.82 -15.47
C VAL A 249 -5.53 3.52 -16.26
N ARG A 250 -4.33 3.06 -16.63
CA ARG A 250 -4.10 1.90 -17.48
C ARG A 250 -3.32 0.86 -16.70
N ALA A 251 -3.98 -0.25 -16.39
CA ALA A 251 -3.36 -1.40 -15.77
C ALA A 251 -2.67 -2.26 -16.82
N VAL A 252 -1.39 -2.58 -16.59
CA VAL A 252 -0.58 -3.42 -17.45
C VAL A 252 0.02 -4.53 -16.60
N ASP A 253 -0.24 -5.78 -16.97
CA ASP A 253 0.31 -6.94 -16.27
C ASP A 253 0.55 -8.10 -17.25
N SER A 254 1.50 -8.97 -16.92
CA SER A 254 1.82 -10.15 -17.73
C SER A 254 0.87 -11.32 -17.49
N GLY A 255 0.03 -11.26 -16.45
CA GLY A 255 -0.93 -12.31 -16.07
C GLY A 255 -0.38 -13.31 -15.06
N VAL A 256 0.87 -13.18 -14.62
CA VAL A 256 1.48 -14.09 -13.63
C VAL A 256 0.73 -14.08 -12.28
N SER A 257 -0.01 -13.01 -12.01
CA SER A 257 -0.83 -12.84 -10.80
C SER A 257 -2.30 -13.27 -10.94
N GLU A 258 -2.72 -13.88 -12.05
CA GLU A 258 -4.13 -14.24 -12.33
C GLU A 258 -4.73 -15.25 -11.33
N TYR A 259 -3.92 -15.87 -10.48
CA TYR A 259 -4.40 -16.70 -9.37
C TYR A 259 -5.06 -15.90 -8.23
N ARG A 260 -5.02 -14.57 -8.28
CA ARG A 260 -5.58 -13.64 -7.28
C ARG A 260 -6.98 -13.14 -7.68
N VAL A 261 -7.65 -12.42 -6.76
CA VAL A 261 -8.89 -11.71 -7.09
C VAL A 261 -8.58 -10.53 -8.00
N MET A 262 -9.23 -10.49 -9.16
CA MET A 262 -9.08 -9.41 -10.13
C MET A 262 -10.17 -8.36 -9.90
N TRP A 263 -9.76 -7.11 -9.68
CA TRP A 263 -10.66 -5.97 -9.42
C TRP A 263 -11.09 -5.23 -10.68
N ILE A 264 -10.42 -5.50 -11.80
CA ILE A 264 -10.69 -4.90 -13.11
C ILE A 264 -10.66 -6.00 -14.17
N GLY A 265 -11.52 -5.89 -15.17
CA GLY A 265 -11.62 -6.84 -16.28
C GLY A 265 -10.80 -6.48 -17.51
N ASP A 266 -10.28 -5.26 -17.56
CA ASP A 266 -9.64 -4.64 -18.74
C ASP A 266 -8.12 -4.48 -18.57
N THR A 267 -7.47 -5.37 -17.82
CA THR A 267 -6.00 -5.35 -17.68
C THR A 267 -5.36 -5.61 -19.04
N ILE A 268 -4.45 -4.72 -19.44
CA ILE A 268 -3.68 -4.87 -20.68
C ILE A 268 -2.65 -5.97 -20.46
N ARG A 269 -2.82 -7.10 -21.14
CA ARG A 269 -1.90 -8.25 -21.05
C ARG A 269 -0.63 -7.98 -21.85
N ALA A 270 0.41 -7.52 -21.16
CA ALA A 270 1.71 -7.26 -21.75
C ALA A 270 2.84 -7.34 -20.71
N ASP A 271 4.05 -7.64 -21.18
CA ASP A 271 5.27 -7.34 -20.44
C ASP A 271 5.42 -5.81 -20.34
N GLY A 272 5.82 -5.30 -19.18
CA GLY A 272 5.95 -3.86 -18.93
C GLY A 272 6.91 -3.15 -19.88
N MET A 273 8.01 -3.82 -20.27
CA MET A 273 8.99 -3.28 -21.21
C MET A 273 8.43 -3.18 -22.61
N GLY A 274 7.75 -4.23 -23.07
CA GLY A 274 7.03 -4.27 -24.33
C GLY A 274 5.98 -3.19 -24.43
N TYR A 275 5.16 -3.05 -23.38
CA TYR A 275 4.17 -1.99 -23.32
C TYR A 275 4.80 -0.60 -23.46
N LEU A 276 5.88 -0.32 -22.71
CA LEU A 276 6.56 0.98 -22.81
C LEU A 276 7.11 1.24 -24.21
N ARG A 277 7.77 0.26 -24.84
CA ARG A 277 8.29 0.41 -26.22
C ARG A 277 7.18 0.75 -27.21
N ASP A 278 6.06 0.03 -27.12
CA ASP A 278 4.94 0.17 -28.06
C ASP A 278 4.12 1.46 -27.79
N ASN A 279 4.31 2.08 -26.62
CA ASN A 279 3.61 3.29 -26.19
C ASN A 279 4.56 4.47 -25.98
N GLY A 280 5.57 4.59 -26.86
CA GLY A 280 6.44 5.77 -26.94
C GLY A 280 7.26 6.04 -25.68
N GLY A 281 7.71 4.97 -25.00
CA GLY A 281 8.49 5.01 -23.77
C GLY A 281 7.70 5.49 -22.55
N GLY A 282 6.37 5.61 -22.63
CA GLY A 282 5.56 6.20 -21.56
C GLY A 282 5.74 7.71 -21.39
N ARG A 283 6.26 8.41 -22.41
CA ARG A 283 6.35 9.89 -22.40
C ARG A 283 4.99 10.52 -22.10
N GLY A 284 5.01 11.58 -21.29
CA GLY A 284 3.80 12.29 -20.86
C GLY A 284 2.92 11.52 -19.85
N CYS A 285 3.25 10.29 -19.49
CA CYS A 285 2.49 9.50 -18.51
C CYS A 285 3.07 9.66 -17.09
N VAL A 286 2.36 9.14 -16.09
CA VAL A 286 2.88 8.89 -14.73
C VAL A 286 3.08 7.39 -14.60
N LEU A 287 4.30 6.93 -14.33
CA LEU A 287 4.57 5.52 -14.07
C LEU A 287 4.24 5.20 -12.61
N LEU A 288 3.39 4.21 -12.38
CA LEU A 288 3.10 3.65 -11.06
C LEU A 288 3.62 2.21 -11.01
N LEU A 289 4.46 1.93 -10.02
CA LEU A 289 4.94 0.59 -9.69
C LEU A 289 4.48 0.24 -8.27
N VAL A 290 3.55 -0.70 -8.15
CA VAL A 290 3.04 -1.17 -6.85
C VAL A 290 3.72 -2.48 -6.48
N TYR A 291 4.50 -2.42 -5.40
CA TYR A 291 5.24 -3.54 -4.85
C TYR A 291 6.06 -4.32 -5.92
N PRO A 292 6.87 -3.61 -6.74
CA PRO A 292 7.55 -4.25 -7.85
C PRO A 292 8.58 -5.29 -7.36
N GLN A 293 8.83 -6.32 -8.18
CA GLN A 293 9.66 -7.45 -7.77
C GLN A 293 11.11 -7.03 -7.49
N ALA A 294 11.63 -7.45 -6.33
CA ALA A 294 13.04 -7.23 -5.96
C ALA A 294 14.03 -8.13 -6.72
N THR A 295 13.53 -9.22 -7.31
CA THR A 295 14.31 -10.22 -8.03
C THR A 295 13.96 -10.24 -9.52
N GLY A 296 14.82 -10.83 -10.34
CA GLY A 296 14.57 -10.99 -11.78
C GLY A 296 14.74 -9.70 -12.60
N GLY A 297 15.24 -8.60 -12.01
CA GLY A 297 15.58 -7.38 -12.74
C GLY A 297 14.38 -6.60 -13.30
N PHE A 298 13.15 -6.96 -12.93
CA PHE A 298 11.93 -6.32 -13.43
C PHE A 298 11.92 -4.82 -13.15
N THR A 299 12.08 -4.43 -11.88
CA THR A 299 12.03 -3.02 -11.45
C THR A 299 13.05 -2.17 -12.19
N GLU A 300 14.31 -2.63 -12.22
CA GLU A 300 15.39 -1.94 -12.93
C GLU A 300 15.07 -1.78 -14.42
N SER A 301 14.65 -2.87 -15.07
CA SER A 301 14.37 -2.87 -16.51
C SER A 301 13.30 -1.83 -16.85
N VAL A 302 12.17 -1.86 -16.14
CA VAL A 302 11.04 -0.94 -16.37
C VAL A 302 11.46 0.50 -16.12
N LEU A 303 12.20 0.79 -15.03
CA LEU A 303 12.68 2.13 -14.74
C LEU A 303 13.64 2.65 -15.83
N ARG A 304 14.51 1.81 -16.38
CA ARG A 304 15.44 2.20 -17.45
C ARG A 304 14.75 2.43 -18.79
N ALA A 305 13.69 1.68 -19.12
CA ALA A 305 12.91 1.89 -20.35
C ALA A 305 11.92 3.05 -20.28
N TYR A 306 11.63 3.56 -19.08
CA TYR A 306 10.67 4.64 -18.92
C TYR A 306 11.29 5.99 -19.31
N GLU A 307 10.72 6.60 -20.34
CA GLU A 307 11.16 7.88 -20.92
C GLU A 307 10.32 9.07 -20.43
N GLY A 308 9.33 8.83 -19.56
CA GLY A 308 8.56 9.90 -18.92
C GLY A 308 9.35 10.67 -17.86
N ASP A 309 8.63 11.55 -17.15
CA ASP A 309 9.23 12.48 -16.18
C ASP A 309 8.81 12.21 -14.72
N THR A 310 7.83 11.34 -14.49
CA THR A 310 7.28 11.11 -13.14
C THR A 310 7.16 9.62 -12.89
N VAL A 311 7.82 9.16 -11.84
CA VAL A 311 7.80 7.77 -11.36
C VAL A 311 7.24 7.76 -9.95
N VAL A 312 6.30 6.87 -9.69
CA VAL A 312 5.73 6.63 -8.38
C VAL A 312 5.92 5.16 -8.03
N VAL A 313 6.53 4.90 -6.88
CA VAL A 313 6.72 3.54 -6.35
C VAL A 313 6.01 3.43 -5.02
N ALA A 314 5.10 2.45 -4.88
CA ALA A 314 4.50 2.08 -3.61
C ALA A 314 5.16 0.77 -3.15
N GLY A 315 5.93 0.79 -2.07
CA GLY A 315 6.69 -0.38 -1.66
C GLY A 315 7.47 -0.17 -0.37
N THR A 316 8.30 -1.15 -0.04
CA THR A 316 9.02 -1.14 1.23
C THR A 316 10.09 -0.05 1.26
N GLN A 317 10.21 0.66 2.38
CA GLN A 317 11.19 1.73 2.59
C GLN A 317 12.35 1.37 3.51
N ASN A 318 12.39 0.13 4.00
CA ASN A 318 13.52 -0.45 4.71
C ASN A 318 14.25 -1.50 3.83
N GLY A 319 15.47 -1.85 4.23
CA GLY A 319 16.35 -2.75 3.49
C GLY A 319 16.04 -4.25 3.66
N ASN A 320 14.77 -4.64 3.82
CA ASN A 320 14.42 -6.05 4.03
C ASN A 320 14.43 -6.89 2.72
N GLY A 321 14.61 -6.25 1.57
CA GLY A 321 14.78 -6.90 0.28
C GLY A 321 13.51 -7.48 -0.35
N PHE A 322 12.31 -7.14 0.15
CA PHE A 322 11.06 -7.67 -0.39
C PHE A 322 10.52 -6.92 -1.61
N THR A 323 10.92 -5.67 -1.83
CA THR A 323 10.34 -4.81 -2.85
C THR A 323 11.39 -4.01 -3.62
N GLY A 324 11.23 -3.89 -4.94
CA GLY A 324 12.05 -3.06 -5.82
C GLY A 324 13.44 -3.62 -6.09
N PHE A 325 14.26 -3.71 -5.05
CA PHE A 325 15.63 -4.19 -5.10
C PHE A 325 15.97 -5.02 -3.87
N ARG A 326 16.86 -6.00 -4.03
CA ARG A 326 17.22 -6.93 -2.96
C ARG A 326 18.03 -6.27 -1.84
N ASP A 327 18.99 -5.43 -2.20
CA ASP A 327 20.06 -4.99 -1.29
C ASP A 327 20.08 -3.47 -1.04
N VAL A 328 19.11 -2.73 -1.60
CA VAL A 328 19.11 -1.25 -1.58
C VAL A 328 17.68 -0.70 -1.57
N GLY A 329 17.47 0.45 -0.94
CA GLY A 329 16.20 1.15 -1.01
C GLY A 329 15.90 1.67 -2.43
N VAL A 330 14.62 1.81 -2.79
CA VAL A 330 14.24 2.36 -4.10
C VAL A 330 14.74 3.79 -4.28
N ASP A 331 14.67 4.61 -3.23
CA ASP A 331 15.20 5.99 -3.22
C ASP A 331 16.71 6.05 -3.39
N GLU A 332 17.44 5.18 -2.71
CA GLU A 332 18.90 5.06 -2.84
C GLU A 332 19.30 4.62 -4.24
N TRP A 333 18.62 3.61 -4.81
CA TRP A 333 18.88 3.13 -6.16
C TRP A 333 18.59 4.21 -7.21
N VAL A 334 17.42 4.86 -7.15
CA VAL A 334 17.06 5.94 -8.09
C VAL A 334 18.04 7.11 -7.99
N GLY A 335 18.42 7.51 -6.78
CA GLY A 335 19.39 8.59 -6.57
C GLY A 335 20.77 8.28 -7.17
N ARG A 336 21.21 7.01 -7.14
CA ARG A 336 22.48 6.57 -7.71
C ARG A 336 22.42 6.35 -9.22
N GLU A 337 21.40 5.67 -9.71
CA GLU A 337 21.32 5.13 -11.07
C GLU A 337 20.56 6.03 -12.05
N MET A 338 19.69 6.90 -11.55
CA MET A 338 18.84 7.77 -12.35
C MET A 338 19.06 9.24 -11.99
N GLY A 339 20.30 9.72 -12.11
CA GLY A 339 20.71 11.07 -11.65
C GLY A 339 19.93 12.27 -12.24
N ALA A 340 19.12 12.04 -13.29
CA ALA A 340 18.18 13.03 -13.82
C ALA A 340 16.90 13.18 -12.99
N PHE A 341 16.60 12.23 -12.10
CA PHE A 341 15.43 12.23 -11.22
C PHE A 341 15.80 12.73 -9.82
N GLU A 342 14.85 13.38 -9.17
CA GLU A 342 14.92 13.77 -7.77
C GLU A 342 13.73 13.22 -7.00
N LEU A 343 13.95 12.88 -5.73
CA LEU A 343 12.88 12.50 -4.82
C LEU A 343 12.07 13.75 -4.45
N VAL A 344 10.78 13.74 -4.79
CA VAL A 344 9.83 14.84 -4.56
C VAL A 344 8.95 14.56 -3.36
N LEU A 345 8.62 13.29 -3.11
CA LEU A 345 7.81 12.87 -1.97
C LEU A 345 8.24 11.48 -1.52
N ARG A 346 8.40 11.30 -0.21
CA ARG A 346 8.40 10.01 0.47
C ARG A 346 7.43 10.11 1.64
N MET A 347 6.39 9.30 1.63
CA MET A 347 5.39 9.31 2.70
C MET A 347 5.02 7.88 3.13
N PRO A 348 4.73 7.64 4.41
CA PRO A 348 4.37 6.31 4.87
C PRO A 348 3.05 5.83 4.24
N LEU A 349 2.97 4.52 4.02
CA LEU A 349 1.75 3.81 3.66
C LEU A 349 1.31 2.89 4.80
N PRO A 350 0.03 2.47 4.83
CA PRO A 350 -0.44 1.48 5.79
C PRO A 350 0.40 0.20 5.64
N SER A 351 1.18 -0.11 6.67
CA SER A 351 2.14 -1.21 6.67
C SER A 351 1.57 -2.39 7.46
N PHE A 352 1.69 -3.60 6.93
CA PHE A 352 1.38 -4.81 7.70
C PHE A 352 2.35 -4.98 8.87
N ALA A 353 1.93 -5.76 9.86
CA ALA A 353 2.78 -6.08 10.99
C ALA A 353 4.13 -6.66 10.52
N GLY A 354 5.23 -6.06 10.99
CA GLY A 354 6.58 -6.42 10.57
C GLY A 354 7.02 -5.85 9.21
N LYS A 355 6.28 -4.91 8.62
CA LYS A 355 6.62 -4.24 7.35
C LYS A 355 6.79 -2.73 7.53
N ASP A 356 7.42 -2.09 6.57
CA ASP A 356 7.63 -0.64 6.55
C ASP A 356 7.45 -0.13 5.12
N GLU A 357 6.23 0.27 4.79
CA GLU A 357 5.80 0.62 3.43
C GLU A 357 5.72 2.14 3.25
N ALA A 358 6.08 2.62 2.06
CA ALA A 358 6.00 4.02 1.68
C ALA A 358 5.60 4.21 0.22
N LEU A 359 5.14 5.43 -0.07
CA LEU A 359 5.00 5.96 -1.43
C LEU A 359 6.18 6.87 -1.71
N PHE A 360 6.91 6.58 -2.78
CA PHE A 360 7.98 7.39 -3.32
C PHE A 360 7.51 8.05 -4.61
N VAL A 361 7.75 9.35 -4.76
CA VAL A 361 7.52 10.09 -6.00
C VAL A 361 8.84 10.67 -6.43
N PHE A 362 9.27 10.34 -7.64
CA PHE A 362 10.43 10.91 -8.29
C PHE A 362 10.00 11.70 -9.51
N GLN A 363 10.60 12.87 -9.69
CA GLN A 363 10.39 13.66 -10.91
C GLN A 363 11.72 13.98 -11.58
N ARG A 364 11.74 14.01 -12.90
CA ARG A 364 12.90 14.43 -13.67
C ARG A 364 13.14 15.93 -13.41
N ARG A 365 14.38 16.29 -13.09
CA ARG A 365 14.78 17.69 -12.87
C ARG A 365 14.49 18.49 -14.13
N LYS A 366 13.91 19.69 -13.95
CA LYS A 366 13.78 20.65 -15.04
C LYS A 366 15.18 21.19 -15.36
N THR A 367 15.66 20.92 -16.56
CA THR A 367 16.88 21.51 -17.12
C THR A 367 16.69 22.98 -17.41
#